data_AF-A0A372G6J1-F1
#
_entry.id   AF-A0A372G6J1-F1
#
_cell.length_a   1.000
_cell.length_b   1.000
_cell.length_c   1.000
_cell.angle_alpha   90.00
_cell.angle_beta   90.00
_cell.angle_gamma   90.00
#
_symmetry.space_group_name_H-M   'P 1'
#
loop_
_entity.id
_entity.type
_entity.pdbx_description
1 polymer ?
#
loop_
_entity_poly.entity_id
_entity_poly.type
_entity_poly.pdbx_seq_one_letter_code
_entity_poly.pdbx_strand_id
1 'polypeptide(L)'
;MVRRTHPPVVGHDPFTARRPPTLGPHHPPPTPRDHQHRGMAMAPEINDTDHLAHHPDITTECPVTCLGVRTVGDLVNFLATARTALPDADPTTSPDETALTEPAQHNEHTTRCPLSCLDLSARVLNPLRYNTTTPQTIGALIRMIQTGQLAQVHRIGRRSLTEIRTALVAAGFDTRNIKLP
;
A
#
# COMPACT_ATOMS: atom_id res chain seq x y z
N MET A 1 54.66 8.62 24.90
CA MET A 1 54.15 7.54 24.02
C MET A 1 53.77 6.35 24.88
N VAL A 2 52.48 6.13 25.13
CA VAL A 2 51.99 5.03 25.98
C VAL A 2 51.10 4.14 25.13
N ARG A 3 51.58 2.93 24.81
CA ARG A 3 50.82 1.90 24.10
C ARG A 3 49.84 1.25 25.07
N ARG A 4 48.54 1.39 24.84
CA ARG A 4 47.50 0.60 25.51
C ARG A 4 47.23 -0.66 24.69
N THR A 5 47.58 -1.80 25.27
CA THR A 5 47.21 -3.14 24.82
C THR A 5 45.78 -3.44 25.28
N HIS A 6 44.89 -3.74 24.32
CA HIS A 6 43.56 -4.29 24.61
C HIS A 6 43.60 -5.82 24.58
N PRO A 7 42.97 -6.52 25.55
CA PRO A 7 42.81 -7.97 25.50
C PRO A 7 41.68 -8.40 24.55
N PRO A 8 41.72 -9.63 24.02
CA PRO A 8 40.70 -10.16 23.11
C PRO A 8 39.41 -10.51 23.85
N VAL A 9 38.27 -10.11 23.28
CA VAL A 9 36.93 -10.47 23.75
C VAL A 9 36.59 -11.87 23.24
N VAL A 10 36.42 -12.81 24.18
CA VAL A 10 35.96 -14.17 23.95
C VAL A 10 34.46 -14.16 23.61
N GLY A 11 34.13 -14.70 22.44
CA GLY A 11 32.75 -14.88 21.99
C GLY A 11 32.05 -16.02 22.72
N HIS A 12 30.84 -15.75 23.21
CA HIS A 12 29.90 -16.76 23.65
C HIS A 12 28.60 -16.57 22.87
N ASP A 13 28.34 -17.48 21.93
CA ASP A 13 27.03 -17.66 21.30
C ASP A 13 26.18 -18.58 22.20
N PRO A 14 25.06 -18.10 22.77
CA PRO A 14 24.10 -18.98 23.42
C PRO A 14 23.21 -19.63 22.37
N PHE A 15 23.43 -20.93 22.25
CA PHE A 15 22.59 -21.95 21.62
C PHE A 15 21.09 -21.76 21.97
N THR A 16 20.32 -21.07 21.12
CA THR A 16 18.85 -21.02 21.26
C THR A 16 18.24 -22.34 20.78
N ALA A 17 17.81 -23.15 21.75
CA ALA A 17 17.04 -24.36 21.57
C ALA A 17 15.79 -24.11 20.70
N ARG A 18 15.67 -24.86 19.60
CA ARG A 18 14.44 -24.96 18.81
C ARG A 18 13.38 -25.67 19.64
N ARG A 19 12.33 -24.95 20.06
CA ARG A 19 11.09 -25.57 20.54
C ARG A 19 10.36 -26.25 19.37
N PRO A 20 9.87 -27.50 19.54
CA PRO A 20 9.00 -28.12 18.55
C PRO A 20 7.64 -27.40 18.48
N PRO A 21 6.99 -27.37 17.30
CA PRO A 21 5.69 -26.74 17.11
C PRO A 21 4.61 -27.53 17.85
N THR A 22 3.91 -26.85 18.76
CA THR A 22 2.73 -27.35 19.44
C THR A 22 1.58 -27.40 18.43
N LEU A 23 1.12 -28.61 18.07
CA LEU A 23 -0.13 -28.78 17.32
C LEU A 23 -1.28 -28.23 18.16
N GLY A 24 -1.90 -27.16 17.67
CA GLY A 24 -3.13 -26.60 18.23
C GLY A 24 -4.35 -27.49 17.95
N PRO A 25 -5.42 -27.34 18.74
CA PRO A 25 -6.62 -28.19 18.66
C PRO A 25 -7.38 -27.99 17.34
N HIS A 26 -7.81 -29.13 16.79
CA HIS A 26 -8.65 -29.26 15.61
C HIS A 26 -9.95 -28.46 15.74
N HIS A 27 -10.17 -27.52 14.82
CA HIS A 27 -11.49 -26.90 14.63
C HIS A 27 -12.47 -27.94 14.08
N PRO A 28 -13.68 -28.09 14.66
CA PRO A 28 -14.74 -28.88 14.05
C PRO A 28 -15.26 -28.19 12.78
N PRO A 29 -15.69 -28.96 11.77
CA PRO A 29 -16.24 -28.41 10.54
C PRO A 29 -17.57 -27.67 10.79
N PRO A 30 -17.87 -26.61 10.01
CA PRO A 30 -19.14 -25.91 10.10
C PRO A 30 -20.28 -26.82 9.63
N THR A 31 -21.35 -26.88 10.42
CA THR A 31 -22.58 -27.57 10.04
C THR A 31 -23.32 -26.80 8.93
N PRO A 32 -23.99 -27.51 8.01
CA PRO A 32 -24.80 -26.88 6.97
C PRO A 32 -26.01 -26.19 7.61
N ARG A 33 -26.08 -24.87 7.49
CA ARG A 33 -27.25 -24.08 7.84
C ARG A 33 -28.31 -24.26 6.75
N ASP A 34 -29.39 -24.95 7.12
CA ASP A 34 -30.69 -24.91 6.45
C ASP A 34 -31.06 -23.47 6.08
N HIS A 35 -31.03 -23.15 4.79
CA HIS A 35 -31.64 -21.94 4.25
C HIS A 35 -33.12 -22.23 4.00
N GLN A 36 -33.91 -21.93 5.02
CA GLN A 36 -35.35 -21.76 4.91
C GLN A 36 -35.68 -20.78 3.79
N HIS A 37 -36.43 -21.29 2.81
CA HIS A 37 -37.23 -20.53 1.87
C HIS A 37 -37.97 -19.38 2.56
N ARG A 38 -37.56 -18.15 2.28
CA ARG A 38 -38.37 -16.97 2.55
C ARG A 38 -38.52 -16.22 1.24
N GLY A 39 -39.75 -16.29 0.71
CA GLY A 39 -40.14 -15.66 -0.53
C GLY A 39 -39.80 -14.17 -0.52
N MET A 40 -39.26 -13.71 -1.64
CA MET A 40 -39.13 -12.31 -1.96
C MET A 40 -39.66 -12.09 -3.37
N ALA A 41 -40.36 -10.96 -3.47
CA ALA A 41 -41.13 -10.47 -4.59
C ALA A 41 -40.39 -10.56 -5.93
N MET A 42 -41.17 -10.77 -6.99
CA MET A 42 -40.71 -10.67 -8.37
C MET A 42 -40.13 -9.28 -8.60
N ALA A 43 -38.80 -9.22 -8.71
CA ALA A 43 -38.12 -8.09 -9.31
C ALA A 43 -38.54 -8.01 -10.80
N PRO A 44 -38.61 -6.82 -11.39
CA PRO A 44 -38.83 -6.68 -12.82
C PRO A 44 -37.70 -7.41 -13.54
N GLU A 45 -38.05 -8.39 -14.38
CA GLU A 45 -37.13 -9.02 -15.32
C GLU A 45 -36.59 -7.93 -16.23
N ILE A 46 -35.38 -7.45 -15.92
CA ILE A 46 -34.58 -6.70 -16.88
C ILE A 46 -34.22 -7.74 -17.93
N ASN A 47 -34.87 -7.61 -19.08
CA ASN A 47 -34.74 -8.49 -20.22
C ASN A 47 -33.28 -8.42 -20.71
N ASP A 48 -32.42 -9.31 -20.19
CA ASP A 48 -30.99 -9.47 -20.51
C ASP A 48 -30.71 -9.90 -21.97
N THR A 49 -31.74 -9.83 -22.83
CA THR A 49 -31.78 -10.54 -24.11
C THR A 49 -31.31 -9.69 -25.30
N ASP A 50 -31.02 -8.39 -25.14
CA ASP A 50 -30.62 -7.51 -26.25
C ASP A 50 -29.20 -6.91 -26.13
N HIS A 51 -28.34 -7.49 -25.30
CA HIS A 51 -26.91 -7.14 -25.29
C HIS A 51 -26.10 -8.17 -26.08
N LEU A 52 -26.31 -8.21 -27.40
CA LEU A 52 -25.41 -8.89 -28.32
C LEU A 52 -23.98 -8.36 -28.11
N ALA A 53 -23.07 -9.28 -27.83
CA ALA A 53 -21.64 -8.99 -27.74
C ALA A 53 -21.20 -8.36 -29.08
N HIS A 54 -20.44 -7.25 -28.99
CA HIS A 54 -19.93 -6.46 -30.12
C HIS A 54 -20.88 -5.39 -30.73
N HIS A 55 -21.65 -4.67 -29.91
CA HIS A 55 -22.10 -3.35 -30.36
C HIS A 55 -20.91 -2.35 -30.27
N PRO A 56 -20.73 -1.47 -31.26
CA PRO A 56 -19.59 -0.56 -31.34
C PRO A 56 -19.57 0.50 -30.24
N ASP A 57 -20.70 0.73 -29.57
CA ASP A 57 -20.89 1.80 -28.58
C ASP A 57 -21.01 1.24 -27.16
N ILE A 58 -19.90 0.72 -26.63
CA ILE A 58 -19.84 0.27 -25.23
C ILE A 58 -19.91 1.49 -24.32
N THR A 59 -21.03 1.67 -23.61
CA THR A 59 -21.22 2.74 -22.62
C THR A 59 -20.90 2.27 -21.21
N THR A 60 -20.76 3.21 -20.26
CA THR A 60 -20.52 2.89 -18.84
C THR A 60 -21.69 2.18 -18.15
N GLU A 61 -22.85 2.11 -18.78
CA GLU A 61 -24.03 1.41 -18.28
C GLU A 61 -24.09 -0.06 -18.72
N CYS A 62 -23.18 -0.49 -19.61
CA CYS A 62 -23.12 -1.86 -20.08
C CYS A 62 -22.56 -2.82 -19.00
N PRO A 63 -23.18 -4.00 -18.77
CA PRO A 63 -22.61 -5.00 -17.89
C PRO A 63 -21.27 -5.52 -18.43
N VAL A 64 -20.40 -5.99 -17.53
CA VAL A 64 -19.04 -6.48 -17.84
C VAL A 64 -19.04 -7.58 -18.91
N THR A 65 -20.15 -8.31 -19.06
CA THR A 65 -20.37 -9.31 -20.11
C THR A 65 -20.32 -8.73 -21.53
N CYS A 66 -20.67 -7.46 -21.72
CA CYS A 66 -20.62 -6.77 -23.02
C CYS A 66 -19.19 -6.57 -23.53
N LEU A 67 -18.19 -6.57 -22.62
CA LEU A 67 -16.77 -6.49 -22.98
C LEU A 67 -16.23 -7.80 -23.56
N GLY A 68 -17.04 -8.88 -23.59
CA GLY A 68 -16.62 -10.19 -24.09
C GLY A 68 -15.58 -10.89 -23.21
N VAL A 69 -15.32 -10.38 -22.01
CA VAL A 69 -14.33 -10.92 -21.07
C VAL A 69 -14.92 -12.14 -20.36
N ARG A 70 -14.47 -13.35 -20.74
CA ARG A 70 -14.93 -14.60 -20.11
C ARG A 70 -13.92 -15.17 -19.13
N THR A 71 -12.67 -14.71 -19.21
CA THR A 71 -11.57 -15.16 -18.36
C THR A 71 -10.74 -13.98 -17.85
N VAL A 72 -9.96 -14.22 -16.79
CA VAL A 72 -8.97 -13.23 -16.31
C VAL A 72 -7.93 -12.93 -17.38
N GLY A 73 -7.60 -13.90 -18.23
CA GLY A 73 -6.69 -13.69 -19.37
C GLY A 73 -7.24 -12.68 -20.37
N ASP A 74 -8.54 -12.76 -20.69
CA ASP A 74 -9.20 -11.81 -21.59
C ASP A 74 -9.20 -10.38 -21.01
N LEU A 75 -9.36 -10.23 -19.69
CA LEU A 75 -9.30 -8.93 -19.02
C LEU A 75 -7.91 -8.30 -19.13
N VAL A 76 -6.86 -9.08 -18.86
CA VAL A 76 -5.48 -8.61 -18.96
C VAL A 76 -5.14 -8.23 -20.40
N ASN A 77 -5.58 -9.04 -21.37
CA ASN A 77 -5.35 -8.77 -22.79
C ASN A 77 -6.13 -7.54 -23.27
N PHE A 78 -7.37 -7.35 -22.79
CA PHE A 78 -8.17 -6.15 -23.08
C PHE A 78 -7.48 -4.88 -22.55
N LEU A 79 -7.01 -4.89 -21.29
CA LEU A 79 -6.30 -3.75 -20.70
C LEU A 79 -4.96 -3.46 -21.41
N ALA A 80 -4.23 -4.51 -21.82
CA ALA A 80 -3.01 -4.35 -22.59
C ALA A 80 -3.28 -3.73 -23.97
N THR A 81 -4.34 -4.18 -24.66
CA THR A 81 -4.75 -3.66 -25.97
C THR A 81 -5.26 -2.21 -25.86
N ALA A 82 -6.05 -1.89 -24.83
CA ALA A 82 -6.51 -0.54 -24.58
C ALA A 82 -5.34 0.43 -24.36
N ARG A 83 -4.29 -0.01 -23.65
CA ARG A 83 -3.08 0.78 -23.44
C ARG A 83 -2.33 1.10 -24.73
N THR A 84 -2.33 0.20 -25.71
CA THR A 84 -1.65 0.41 -27.00
C THR A 84 -2.51 1.12 -28.04
N ALA A 85 -3.83 1.16 -27.84
CA ALA A 85 -4.78 1.77 -28.78
C ALA A 85 -4.99 3.28 -28.55
N LEU A 86 -4.48 3.86 -27.46
CA LEU A 86 -4.47 5.32 -27.30
C LEU A 86 -3.35 5.92 -28.16
N PRO A 87 -3.68 6.73 -29.19
CA PRO A 87 -2.67 7.47 -29.95
C PRO A 87 -2.06 8.58 -29.10
N ASP A 88 -0.74 8.77 -29.21
CA ASP A 88 0.03 9.88 -28.62
C ASP A 88 -0.60 11.23 -29.00
N ALA A 89 -1.28 11.88 -28.04
CA ALA A 89 -1.79 13.23 -28.20
C ALA A 89 -0.70 14.25 -27.81
N ASP A 90 -0.34 15.10 -28.78
CA ASP A 90 0.61 16.20 -28.68
C ASP A 90 0.19 17.25 -27.62
N PRO A 91 1.09 17.73 -26.72
CA PRO A 91 0.71 18.60 -25.62
C PRO A 91 0.82 20.08 -26.02
N THR A 92 -0.28 20.69 -26.48
CA THR A 92 -0.38 22.16 -26.51
C THR A 92 -1.74 22.63 -26.00
N THR A 93 -1.70 23.27 -24.83
CA THR A 93 -2.75 24.09 -24.15
C THR A 93 -3.67 23.35 -23.15
N SER A 94 -3.38 23.57 -21.87
CA SER A 94 -3.99 23.10 -20.61
C SER A 94 -5.46 23.51 -20.35
N PRO A 95 -6.09 23.15 -19.20
CA PRO A 95 -5.70 22.20 -18.15
C PRO A 95 -6.83 21.22 -17.78
N ASP A 96 -6.62 19.91 -17.87
CA ASP A 96 -6.94 18.99 -16.77
C ASP A 96 -6.53 17.56 -17.12
N GLU A 97 -6.07 16.85 -16.11
CA GLU A 97 -6.01 15.39 -16.02
C GLU A 97 -5.20 14.59 -17.06
N THR A 98 -4.14 13.97 -16.52
CA THR A 98 -3.64 12.64 -16.90
C THR A 98 -2.58 12.56 -18.01
N ALA A 99 -1.52 13.32 -17.86
CA ALA A 99 -0.21 12.85 -18.34
C ALA A 99 0.30 11.74 -17.40
N LEU A 100 0.54 10.55 -17.95
CA LEU A 100 1.57 9.60 -17.50
C LEU A 100 2.94 10.32 -17.57
N THR A 101 3.12 11.27 -16.68
CA THR A 101 4.38 11.96 -16.45
C THR A 101 5.19 10.97 -15.63
N GLU A 102 6.42 10.66 -16.05
CA GLU A 102 7.43 10.17 -15.12
C GLU A 102 7.25 10.95 -13.80
N PRO A 103 7.17 10.28 -12.64
CA PRO A 103 6.85 10.96 -11.39
C PRO A 103 7.79 12.15 -11.31
N ALA A 104 7.24 13.36 -11.48
CA ALA A 104 8.03 14.57 -11.49
C ALA A 104 8.92 14.44 -10.28
N GLN A 105 10.24 14.36 -10.50
CA GLN A 105 11.19 14.26 -9.41
C GLN A 105 11.04 15.58 -8.66
N HIS A 106 10.13 15.59 -7.70
CA HIS A 106 9.83 16.72 -6.85
C HIS A 106 11.07 16.85 -5.96
N ASN A 107 12.11 17.49 -6.50
CA ASN A 107 13.40 17.67 -5.83
C ASN A 107 13.26 18.43 -4.51
N GLU A 108 12.14 19.14 -4.34
CA GLU A 108 11.80 19.84 -3.12
C GLU A 108 10.60 19.18 -2.44
N HIS A 109 10.90 18.34 -1.44
CA HIS A 109 9.87 17.82 -0.55
C HIS A 109 9.44 18.91 0.43
N THR A 110 8.14 19.20 0.48
CA THR A 110 7.56 20.13 1.45
C THR A 110 6.85 19.38 2.58
N THR A 111 6.60 20.04 3.71
CA THR A 111 5.86 19.45 4.84
C THR A 111 4.42 19.08 4.50
N ARG A 112 3.86 19.62 3.41
CA ARG A 112 2.52 19.30 2.90
C ARG A 112 2.49 18.08 1.99
N CYS A 113 3.65 17.60 1.54
CA CYS A 113 3.73 16.41 0.71
C CYS A 113 3.16 15.19 1.45
N PRO A 114 2.50 14.26 0.73
CA PRO A 114 2.05 13.00 1.29
C PRO A 114 3.25 12.13 1.69
N LEU A 115 3.01 11.15 2.57
CA LEU A 115 4.06 10.21 2.99
C LEU A 115 4.64 9.37 1.85
N SER A 116 3.90 9.18 0.75
CA SER A 116 4.39 8.48 -0.43
C SER A 116 5.55 9.21 -1.13
N CYS A 117 5.75 10.50 -0.85
CA CYS A 117 6.91 11.24 -1.34
C CYS A 117 8.20 10.88 -0.60
N LEU A 118 8.09 10.33 0.61
CA LEU A 118 9.23 9.71 1.30
C LEU A 118 9.28 8.26 0.81
N ASP A 119 10.37 7.85 0.18
CA ASP A 119 10.60 6.48 -0.33
C ASP A 119 10.75 5.47 0.82
N LEU A 120 9.68 5.31 1.59
CA LEU A 120 9.58 4.46 2.77
C LEU A 120 9.10 3.08 2.35
N SER A 121 9.67 2.05 2.97
CA SER A 121 9.21 0.69 2.73
C SER A 121 7.77 0.50 3.20
N ALA A 122 7.09 -0.46 2.58
CA ALA A 122 5.77 -0.90 3.01
C ALA A 122 5.74 -1.33 4.50
N ARG A 123 6.88 -1.79 5.04
CA ARG A 123 6.99 -2.16 6.47
C ARG A 123 6.82 -0.97 7.41
N VAL A 124 7.19 0.23 6.96
CA VAL A 124 7.01 1.48 7.70
C VAL A 124 5.64 2.10 7.39
N LEU A 125 5.25 2.12 6.12
CA LEU A 125 3.99 2.74 5.70
C LEU A 125 2.76 2.00 6.25
N ASN A 126 2.77 0.68 6.31
CA ASN A 126 1.61 -0.09 6.76
C ASN A 126 1.23 0.22 8.22
N PRO A 127 2.13 0.12 9.22
CA PRO A 127 1.82 0.53 10.59
C PRO A 127 1.31 1.98 10.70
N LEU A 128 1.88 2.89 9.91
CA LEU A 128 1.46 4.30 9.88
C LEU A 128 0.06 4.50 9.28
N ARG A 129 -0.38 3.61 8.38
CA ARG A 129 -1.73 3.65 7.76
C ARG A 129 -2.83 3.06 8.64
N TYR A 130 -2.50 2.13 9.55
CA TYR A 130 -3.49 1.43 10.37
C TYR A 130 -3.69 2.00 11.78
N ASN A 131 -2.94 3.03 12.16
CA ASN A 131 -3.11 3.67 13.47
C ASN A 131 -4.20 4.75 13.45
N THR A 132 -4.92 4.96 14.55
CA THR A 132 -5.97 5.99 14.64
C THR A 132 -5.43 7.41 14.45
N THR A 133 -4.16 7.64 14.81
CA THR A 133 -3.39 8.84 14.52
C THR A 133 -2.49 8.61 13.30
N THR A 134 -3.11 8.43 12.13
CA THR A 134 -2.38 8.28 10.85
C THR A 134 -1.82 9.63 10.39
N PRO A 135 -0.49 9.82 10.34
CA PRO A 135 0.06 10.99 9.65
C PRO A 135 -0.16 10.82 8.14
N GLN A 136 -0.94 11.70 7.51
CA GLN A 136 -1.10 11.68 6.05
C GLN A 136 0.02 12.44 5.33
N THR A 137 0.64 13.42 6.00
CA THR A 137 1.66 14.31 5.43
C THR A 137 2.99 14.20 6.17
N ILE A 138 4.07 14.60 5.49
CA ILE A 138 5.42 14.63 6.07
C ILE A 138 5.45 15.51 7.33
N GLY A 139 4.79 16.68 7.31
CA GLY A 139 4.71 17.57 8.47
C GLY A 139 3.99 16.94 9.67
N ALA A 140 2.93 16.17 9.42
CA ALA A 140 2.25 15.43 10.48
C ALA A 140 3.17 14.35 11.08
N LEU A 141 3.93 13.64 10.25
CA LEU A 141 4.92 12.66 10.71
C LEU A 141 6.00 13.34 11.56
N ILE A 142 6.60 14.44 11.10
CA ILE A 142 7.62 15.19 11.86
C ILE A 142 7.09 15.59 13.24
N ARG A 143 5.89 16.16 13.31
CA ARG A 143 5.25 16.53 14.58
C ARG A 143 5.05 15.32 15.49
N MET A 144 4.67 14.18 14.94
CA MET A 144 4.49 12.93 15.69
C MET A 144 5.80 12.38 16.25
N ILE A 145 6.94 12.63 15.59
CA ILE A 145 8.25 12.27 16.14
C ILE A 145 8.65 13.27 17.24
N GLN A 146 8.41 14.57 17.05
CA GLN A 146 8.69 15.60 18.06
C GLN A 146 7.91 15.39 19.36
N THR A 147 6.66 14.92 19.27
CA THR A 147 5.83 14.61 20.45
C THR A 147 6.11 13.22 21.04
N GLY A 148 7.00 12.43 20.45
CA GLY A 148 7.30 11.06 20.88
C GLY A 148 6.17 10.05 20.63
N GLN A 149 5.10 10.45 19.92
CA GLN A 149 3.96 9.59 19.61
C GLN A 149 4.34 8.48 18.62
N LEU A 150 5.38 8.66 17.80
CA LEU A 150 5.83 7.64 16.85
C LEU A 150 6.26 6.33 17.56
N ALA A 151 6.78 6.41 18.79
CA ALA A 151 7.16 5.22 19.57
C ALA A 151 5.94 4.47 20.16
N GLN A 152 4.77 5.11 20.19
CA GLN A 152 3.53 4.49 20.62
C GLN A 152 2.84 3.73 19.48
N VAL A 153 3.29 3.94 18.23
CA VAL A 153 2.74 3.23 17.07
C VAL A 153 3.13 1.77 17.13
N HIS A 154 2.13 0.90 17.25
CA HIS A 154 2.33 -0.54 17.30
C HIS A 154 3.06 -1.02 16.04
N ARG A 155 4.08 -1.89 16.21
CA ARG A 155 4.92 -2.46 15.15
C ARG A 155 5.95 -1.51 14.50
N ILE A 156 6.16 -0.31 15.03
CA ILE A 156 7.32 0.50 14.67
C ILE A 156 8.47 0.20 15.61
N GLY A 157 9.45 -0.56 15.11
CA GLY A 157 10.68 -0.87 15.84
C GLY A 157 11.80 0.13 15.56
N ARG A 158 12.93 0.00 16.27
CA ARG A 158 14.13 0.84 16.07
C ARG A 158 14.59 0.93 14.62
N ARG A 159 14.53 -0.18 13.88
CA ARG A 159 14.92 -0.23 12.46
C ARG A 159 14.04 0.68 11.59
N SER A 160 12.73 0.66 11.82
CA SER A 160 11.77 1.52 11.13
C SER A 160 11.98 3.00 11.47
N LEU A 161 12.33 3.31 12.71
CA LEU A 161 12.67 4.69 13.11
C LEU A 161 13.92 5.20 12.38
N THR A 162 14.95 4.37 12.24
CA THR A 162 16.14 4.72 11.45
C THR A 162 15.79 4.99 9.99
N GLU A 163 14.95 4.14 9.39
CA GLU A 163 14.49 4.29 8.01
C GLU A 163 13.72 5.60 7.78
N ILE A 164 12.78 5.92 8.69
CA ILE A 164 12.06 7.20 8.67
C ILE A 164 13.05 8.37 8.75
N ARG A 165 14.04 8.28 9.64
CA ARG A 165 15.05 9.32 9.81
C ARG A 165 15.89 9.51 8.55
N THR A 166 16.36 8.42 7.95
CA THR A 166 17.16 8.49 6.72
C THR A 166 16.37 9.07 5.57
N ALA A 167 15.09 8.69 5.42
CA ALA A 167 14.22 9.24 4.38
C ALA A 167 13.95 10.74 4.58
N LEU A 168 13.71 11.19 5.83
CA LEU A 168 13.54 12.62 6.13
C LEU A 168 14.80 13.43 5.85
N VAL A 169 15.98 12.91 6.21
CA VAL A 169 17.27 13.58 5.93
C VAL A 169 17.53 13.63 4.43
N ALA A 170 17.27 12.54 3.70
CA ALA A 170 17.39 12.50 2.25
C ALA A 170 16.46 13.51 1.57
N ALA A 171 15.27 13.71 2.13
CA ALA A 171 14.31 14.71 1.68
C ALA A 171 14.61 16.15 2.15
N GLY A 172 15.75 16.39 2.81
CA GLY A 172 16.20 17.72 3.23
C GLY A 172 15.62 18.22 4.56
N PHE A 173 14.90 17.38 5.31
CA PHE A 173 14.39 17.76 6.62
C PHE A 173 15.42 17.53 7.72
N ASP A 174 15.66 18.55 8.56
CA ASP A 174 16.59 18.43 9.67
C ASP A 174 15.99 17.60 10.82
N THR A 175 16.66 16.51 11.16
CA THR A 175 16.28 15.60 12.26
C THR A 175 17.06 15.83 13.55
N ARG A 176 17.94 16.84 13.61
CA ARG A 176 18.77 17.13 14.79
C ARG A 176 17.96 17.61 16.00
N ASN A 177 16.82 18.25 15.77
CA ASN A 177 15.88 18.64 16.84
C ASN A 177 14.93 17.52 17.27
N ILE A 178 15.09 16.32 16.71
CA ILE A 178 14.18 15.20 16.94
C ILE A 178 14.82 14.25 17.95
N LYS A 179 14.38 14.36 19.22
CA LYS A 179 14.80 13.45 20.29
C LYS A 179 14.01 12.14 20.16
N LEU A 180 14.61 11.15 19.51
CA LEU A 180 14.04 9.80 19.43
C LEU A 180 14.07 9.15 20.82
N PRO A 181 12.96 8.54 21.27
CA PRO A 181 12.91 7.77 22.52
C PRO A 181 13.66 6.43 22.42
#